data_AF-A0A4Q7FV52-F1
#
_entry.id   AF-A0A4Q7FV52-F1
#
_cell.length_a   1.000
_cell.length_b   1.000
_cell.length_c   1.000
_cell.angle_alpha   90.00
_cell.angle_beta   90.00
_cell.angle_gamma   90.00
#
_symmetry.space_group_name_H-M   'P 1'
#
loop_
_entity.id
_entity.type
_entity.pdbx_description
1 polymer ?
#
loop_
_entity_poly.entity_id
_entity_poly.type
_entity_poly.pdbx_seq_one_letter_code
_entity_poly.pdbx_strand_id
1 'polypeptide(L)'
;MAQAPAATIYVLNGPNLNLLGTREPETYGHATLADVEKLCRDTAAQFGLTADCRQSNREGELVDFIHEARAKQAVGIIINAGAYSHTSIALHDALIGVKIPTVEVHISNIYTRESFRHHSFTAKAAFASLCGFGIDGYRLAISGLAARIGAKATA
;
A
#
# COMPACT_ATOMS: atom_id res chain seq x y z
N MET A 1 30.44 1.32 13.95
CA MET A 1 29.22 1.25 14.79
C MET A 1 28.12 0.70 13.91
N ALA A 2 27.50 -0.42 14.28
CA ALA A 2 26.40 -0.99 13.49
C ALA A 2 25.20 -0.03 13.55
N GLN A 3 24.71 0.40 12.39
CA GLN A 3 23.53 1.24 12.28
C GLN A 3 22.33 0.46 12.84
N ALA A 4 21.50 1.10 13.68
CA ALA A 4 20.27 0.46 14.16
C ALA A 4 19.42 0.01 12.95
N PRO A 5 18.77 -1.16 13.00
CA PRO A 5 18.01 -1.66 11.87
C PRO A 5 16.90 -0.67 11.51
N ALA A 6 16.79 -0.34 10.23
CA ALA A 6 15.75 0.56 9.72
C ALA A 6 14.36 -0.02 10.00
N ALA A 7 13.44 0.82 10.49
CA ALA A 7 12.06 0.43 10.72
C ALA A 7 11.37 0.07 9.40
N THR A 8 10.54 -0.97 9.40
CA THR A 8 9.95 -1.53 8.18
C THR A 8 8.50 -1.11 8.00
N ILE A 9 8.13 -0.71 6.79
CA ILE A 9 6.74 -0.58 6.34
C ILE A 9 6.43 -1.70 5.35
N TYR A 10 5.19 -2.19 5.36
CA TYR A 10 4.72 -3.18 4.39
C TYR A 10 3.97 -2.47 3.27
N VAL A 11 4.28 -2.80 2.02
CA VAL A 11 3.57 -2.30 0.84
C VAL A 11 2.89 -3.48 0.17
N LEU A 12 1.58 -3.58 0.34
CA LEU A 12 0.77 -4.74 -0.05
C LEU A 12 -0.06 -4.43 -1.29
N ASN A 13 0.13 -5.25 -2.32
CA ASN A 13 -0.55 -5.13 -3.60
C ASN A 13 -1.48 -6.31 -3.82
N GLY A 14 -2.77 -6.03 -3.99
CA GLY A 14 -3.81 -7.01 -4.22
C GLY A 14 -3.85 -7.56 -5.65
N PRO A 15 -4.99 -8.15 -6.04
CA PRO A 15 -5.08 -8.93 -7.25
C PRO A 15 -4.90 -8.10 -8.51
N ASN A 16 -4.32 -8.74 -9.53
CA ASN A 16 -4.06 -8.21 -10.87
C ASN A 16 -3.00 -7.11 -10.97
N LEU A 17 -2.47 -6.58 -9.86
CA LEU A 17 -1.42 -5.56 -9.91
C LEU A 17 -0.09 -6.09 -10.47
N ASN A 18 0.11 -7.41 -10.47
CA ASN A 18 1.21 -8.06 -11.18
C ASN A 18 1.17 -7.88 -12.71
N LEU A 19 0.04 -7.42 -13.26
CA LEU A 19 -0.14 -7.18 -14.70
C LEU A 19 0.05 -5.70 -15.08
N LEU A 20 0.43 -4.82 -14.14
CA LEU A 20 0.74 -3.42 -14.43
C LEU A 20 1.78 -3.28 -15.55
N GLY A 21 1.60 -2.27 -16.41
CA GLY A 21 2.45 -2.02 -17.58
C GLY A 21 2.13 -2.90 -18.81
N THR A 22 1.43 -4.03 -18.63
CA THR A 22 1.03 -4.93 -19.73
C THR A 22 -0.44 -4.87 -20.09
N ARG A 23 -1.31 -4.40 -19.18
CA ARG A 23 -2.76 -4.36 -19.34
C ARG A 23 -3.28 -2.93 -19.33
N GLU A 24 -4.07 -2.56 -20.35
CA GLU A 24 -4.77 -1.28 -20.44
C GLU A 24 -3.86 -0.05 -20.14
N PRO A 25 -2.73 0.10 -20.87
CA PRO A 25 -1.72 1.11 -20.56
C PRO A 25 -2.26 2.55 -20.61
N GLU A 26 -3.32 2.81 -21.36
CA GLU A 26 -3.98 4.12 -21.39
C GLU A 26 -4.65 4.50 -20.06
N THR A 27 -5.05 3.52 -19.24
CA THR A 27 -5.70 3.75 -17.93
C THR A 27 -4.71 3.70 -16.77
N TYR A 28 -3.70 2.82 -16.82
CA TYR A 28 -2.77 2.57 -15.70
C TYR A 28 -1.34 3.07 -15.94
N GLY A 29 -1.05 3.56 -17.14
CA GLY A 29 0.29 3.93 -17.58
C GLY A 29 1.15 2.72 -17.96
N HIS A 30 2.38 3.01 -18.38
CA HIS A 30 3.37 1.99 -18.76
C HIS A 30 4.20 1.47 -17.59
N ALA A 31 4.00 2.02 -16.39
CA ALA A 31 4.73 1.60 -15.20
C ALA A 31 4.35 0.17 -14.81
N THR A 32 5.37 -0.63 -14.51
CA THR A 32 5.22 -2.01 -14.04
C THR A 32 5.10 -2.05 -12.52
N LEU A 33 4.73 -3.22 -11.97
CA LEU A 33 4.79 -3.42 -10.52
C LEU A 33 6.21 -3.24 -9.99
N ALA A 34 7.24 -3.65 -10.74
CA ALA A 34 8.64 -3.46 -10.35
C ALA A 34 9.01 -1.98 -10.20
N ASP A 35 8.45 -1.11 -11.05
CA ASP A 35 8.63 0.35 -10.95
C ASP A 35 7.95 0.90 -9.70
N VAL A 36 6.75 0.42 -9.37
CA VAL A 36 6.05 0.77 -8.12
C VAL A 36 6.89 0.37 -6.90
N GLU A 37 7.42 -0.85 -6.88
CA GLU A 37 8.24 -1.32 -5.75
C GLU A 37 9.53 -0.53 -5.61
N LYS A 38 10.19 -0.20 -6.74
CA LYS A 38 11.38 0.65 -6.75
C LYS A 38 11.05 2.03 -6.18
N LEU A 39 9.97 2.66 -6.64
CA LEU A 39 9.49 3.93 -6.12
C LEU A 39 9.23 3.86 -4.60
N CYS A 40 8.62 2.78 -4.12
CA CYS A 40 8.34 2.60 -2.70
C CYS A 40 9.62 2.48 -1.87
N ARG A 41 10.59 1.66 -2.31
CA ARG A 41 11.88 1.49 -1.64
C ARG A 41 12.67 2.80 -1.61
N ASP A 42 12.76 3.49 -2.75
CA ASP A 42 13.47 4.77 -2.86
C ASP A 42 12.83 5.84 -1.97
N THR A 43 11.49 5.90 -1.92
CA THR A 43 10.77 6.87 -1.08
C THR A 43 10.91 6.53 0.41
N ALA A 44 10.78 5.27 0.81
CA ALA A 44 10.92 4.85 2.20
C ALA A 44 12.34 5.15 2.74
N ALA A 45 13.36 4.91 1.91
CA ALA A 45 14.75 5.18 2.27
C ALA A 45 15.00 6.66 2.60
N GLN A 46 14.30 7.60 1.96
CA GLN A 46 14.37 9.03 2.27
C GLN A 46 13.91 9.36 3.70
N PHE A 47 13.17 8.47 4.36
CA PHE A 47 12.71 8.64 5.75
C PHE A 47 13.43 7.70 6.73
N GLY A 48 14.52 7.04 6.30
CA GLY A 48 15.21 6.02 7.09
C GLY A 48 14.38 4.75 7.32
N LEU A 49 13.43 4.45 6.43
CA LEU A 49 12.55 3.29 6.49
C LEU A 49 12.93 2.26 5.41
N THR A 50 12.58 1.00 5.64
CA THR A 50 12.63 -0.07 4.63
C THR A 50 11.21 -0.38 4.15
N ALA A 51 11.00 -0.52 2.84
CA ALA A 51 9.74 -1.01 2.28
C ALA A 51 9.83 -2.49 1.94
N ASP A 52 9.04 -3.32 2.62
CA ASP A 52 8.78 -4.72 2.25
C ASP A 52 7.59 -4.75 1.28
N CYS A 53 7.88 -4.87 -0.01
CA CYS A 53 6.87 -4.87 -1.06
C CYS A 53 6.43 -6.30 -1.40
N ARG A 54 5.12 -6.54 -1.38
CA ARG A 54 4.52 -7.84 -1.69
C ARG A 54 3.31 -7.69 -2.59
N GLN A 55 3.01 -8.73 -3.35
CA GLN A 55 1.82 -8.82 -4.16
C GLN A 55 1.18 -10.19 -4.01
N SER A 56 -0.15 -10.24 -3.99
CA SER A 56 -0.88 -11.51 -4.07
C SER A 56 -2.24 -11.36 -4.74
N ASN A 57 -2.62 -12.40 -5.49
CA ASN A 57 -3.95 -12.60 -6.03
C ASN A 57 -4.88 -13.38 -5.08
N ARG A 58 -4.41 -13.73 -3.87
CA ARG A 58 -5.12 -14.56 -2.90
C ARG A 58 -5.42 -13.73 -1.66
N GLU A 59 -6.71 -13.52 -1.38
CA GLU A 59 -7.15 -12.72 -0.23
C GLU A 59 -6.53 -13.18 1.10
N GLY A 60 -6.55 -14.49 1.38
CA GLY A 60 -5.99 -15.04 2.63
C GLY A 60 -4.49 -14.79 2.79
N GLU A 61 -3.74 -14.76 1.69
CA GLU A 61 -2.29 -14.47 1.76
C GLU A 61 -2.02 -12.99 2.09
N LEU A 62 -2.86 -12.07 1.60
CA LEU A 62 -2.80 -10.67 2.01
C LEU A 62 -3.15 -10.50 3.49
N VAL A 63 -4.13 -11.25 4.00
CA VAL A 63 -4.45 -11.30 5.45
C VAL A 63 -3.24 -11.80 6.25
N ASP A 64 -2.59 -12.86 5.79
CA ASP A 64 -1.39 -13.41 6.44
C ASP A 64 -0.24 -12.39 6.45
N PHE A 65 -0.03 -11.65 5.36
CA PHE A 65 0.97 -10.58 5.33
C PHE A 65 0.65 -9.44 6.30
N ILE A 66 -0.63 -9.08 6.48
CA ILE A 66 -1.06 -8.09 7.47
C ILE A 66 -0.73 -8.58 8.89
N HIS A 67 -1.06 -9.84 9.22
CA HIS A 67 -0.72 -10.42 10.52
C HIS A 67 0.81 -10.51 10.72
N GLU A 68 1.55 -10.87 9.67
CA GLU A 68 3.00 -10.94 9.70
C GLU A 68 3.62 -9.57 9.97
N ALA A 69 3.09 -8.50 9.36
CA ALA A 69 3.54 -7.13 9.61
C ALA A 69 3.48 -6.79 11.11
N ARG A 70 2.43 -7.22 11.81
CA ARG A 70 2.34 -7.08 13.27
C ARG A 70 3.36 -7.93 14.01
N ALA A 71 3.49 -9.20 13.64
CA ALA A 71 4.44 -10.11 14.27
C ALA A 71 5.89 -9.61 14.14
N LYS A 72 6.23 -8.97 13.02
CA LYS A 72 7.54 -8.36 12.73
C LYS A 72 7.66 -6.90 13.13
N GLN A 73 6.69 -6.37 13.89
CA GLN A 73 6.71 -5.01 14.42
C GLN A 73 6.88 -3.93 13.34
N ALA A 74 6.24 -4.11 12.18
CA ALA A 74 6.19 -3.11 11.14
C ALA A 74 5.55 -1.82 11.67
N VAL A 75 6.09 -0.68 11.24
CA VAL A 75 5.65 0.65 11.73
C VAL A 75 4.53 1.24 10.89
N GLY A 76 4.18 0.63 9.76
CA GLY A 76 3.09 1.07 8.91
C GLY A 76 2.79 0.13 7.75
N ILE A 77 1.60 0.30 7.16
CA ILE A 77 1.13 -0.45 5.99
C ILE A 77 0.68 0.54 4.91
N ILE A 78 1.13 0.33 3.69
CA ILE A 78 0.54 0.91 2.48
C ILE A 78 -0.18 -0.24 1.76
N ILE A 79 -1.46 -0.09 1.46
CA ILE A 79 -2.23 -1.14 0.80
C ILE A 79 -2.96 -0.63 -0.43
N ASN A 80 -2.71 -1.28 -1.57
CA ASN A 80 -3.57 -1.23 -2.73
C ASN A 80 -4.23 -2.60 -2.88
N ALA A 81 -5.41 -2.76 -2.28
CA ALA A 81 -6.13 -4.04 -2.30
C ALA A 81 -6.80 -4.32 -3.66
N GLY A 82 -6.66 -3.44 -4.66
CA GLY A 82 -7.25 -3.62 -5.98
C GLY A 82 -8.74 -3.90 -5.90
N ALA A 83 -9.19 -4.98 -6.54
CA ALA A 83 -10.59 -5.38 -6.51
C ALA A 83 -11.10 -5.73 -5.09
N TYR A 84 -10.22 -6.20 -4.19
CA TYR A 84 -10.62 -6.59 -2.85
C TYR A 84 -10.98 -5.43 -1.94
N SER A 85 -10.59 -4.19 -2.27
CA SER A 85 -11.10 -3.01 -1.57
C SER A 85 -12.62 -2.99 -1.55
N HIS A 86 -13.27 -3.44 -2.62
CA HIS A 86 -14.73 -3.36 -2.78
C HIS A 86 -15.50 -4.52 -2.14
N THR A 87 -14.82 -5.60 -1.76
CA THR A 87 -15.48 -6.85 -1.36
C THR A 87 -14.99 -7.43 -0.04
N SER A 88 -13.76 -7.13 0.37
CA SER A 88 -13.09 -7.85 1.46
C SER A 88 -13.34 -7.20 2.81
N ILE A 89 -14.31 -7.75 3.54
CA ILE A 89 -14.46 -7.49 4.99
C ILE A 89 -13.29 -8.13 5.76
N ALA A 90 -12.76 -9.27 5.27
CA ALA A 90 -11.63 -9.95 5.91
C ALA A 90 -10.36 -9.07 5.96
N LEU A 91 -10.02 -8.37 4.88
CA LEU A 91 -8.90 -7.43 4.88
C LEU A 91 -9.16 -6.22 5.78
N HIS A 92 -10.39 -5.70 5.79
CA HIS A 92 -10.78 -4.63 6.72
C HIS A 92 -10.56 -5.05 8.19
N ASP A 93 -11.05 -6.22 8.58
CA ASP A 93 -10.95 -6.72 9.95
C ASP A 93 -9.49 -7.03 10.33
N ALA A 94 -8.70 -7.57 9.40
CA ALA A 94 -7.27 -7.79 9.60
C ALA A 94 -6.52 -6.47 9.86
N LEU A 95 -6.77 -5.43 9.05
CA LEU A 95 -6.15 -4.11 9.19
C LEU A 95 -6.50 -3.46 10.54
N ILE A 96 -7.78 -3.50 10.94
CA ILE A 96 -8.21 -3.00 12.26
C ILE A 96 -7.56 -3.82 13.39
N GLY A 97 -7.53 -5.14 13.27
CA GLY A 97 -7.03 -6.06 14.28
C GLY A 97 -5.55 -5.88 14.60
N VAL A 98 -4.74 -5.48 13.61
CA VAL A 98 -3.30 -5.28 13.81
C VAL A 98 -2.92 -3.95 14.45
N LYS A 99 -3.80 -2.93 14.38
CA LYS A 99 -3.57 -1.57 14.92
C LYS A 99 -2.30 -0.89 14.39
N ILE A 100 -1.89 -1.24 13.17
CA ILE A 100 -0.75 -0.62 12.48
C ILE A 100 -1.29 0.55 11.63
N PRO A 101 -0.67 1.74 11.66
CA PRO A 101 -1.09 2.86 10.81
C PRO A 101 -1.09 2.46 9.33
N THR A 102 -2.25 2.58 8.68
CA THR A 102 -2.46 2.12 7.31
C THR A 102 -2.92 3.25 6.39
N VAL A 103 -2.34 3.33 5.20
CA VAL A 103 -2.82 4.18 4.09
C VAL A 103 -3.27 3.30 2.93
N GLU A 104 -4.46 3.57 2.40
CA GLU A 104 -4.95 2.93 1.18
C GLU A 104 -4.51 3.72 -0.06
N VAL A 105 -4.15 3.00 -1.13
CA VAL A 105 -3.78 3.57 -2.42
C VAL A 105 -4.56 2.89 -3.55
N HIS A 106 -5.09 3.68 -4.47
CA HIS A 106 -5.60 3.24 -5.76
C HIS A 106 -4.89 4.00 -6.88
N ILE A 107 -4.34 3.28 -7.86
CA ILE A 107 -3.64 3.89 -9.01
C ILE A 107 -4.61 4.76 -9.83
N SER A 108 -5.77 4.20 -10.20
CA SER A 108 -6.84 4.92 -10.89
C SER A 108 -7.75 5.65 -9.90
N ASN A 109 -8.46 6.69 -10.36
CA ASN A 109 -9.56 7.26 -9.59
C ASN A 109 -10.74 6.28 -9.58
N ILE A 110 -11.03 5.67 -8.44
CA ILE A 110 -12.13 4.69 -8.32
C ILE A 110 -13.52 5.33 -8.41
N TYR A 111 -13.64 6.63 -8.12
CA TYR A 111 -14.91 7.36 -8.13
C TYR A 111 -15.37 7.80 -9.53
N THR A 112 -14.47 7.79 -10.53
CA THR A 112 -14.84 8.04 -11.93
C THR A 112 -15.21 6.76 -12.68
N ARG A 113 -15.22 5.62 -11.98
CA ARG A 113 -15.51 4.28 -12.53
C ARG A 113 -16.90 3.82 -12.12
N GLU A 114 -17.22 2.55 -12.37
CA GLU A 114 -18.51 1.94 -12.06
C GLU A 114 -18.87 2.10 -10.57
N SER A 115 -20.17 2.25 -10.28
CA SER A 115 -20.66 2.56 -8.92
C SER A 115 -20.24 1.55 -7.85
N PHE A 116 -20.06 0.27 -8.19
CA PHE A 116 -19.59 -0.74 -7.26
C PHE A 116 -18.15 -0.50 -6.78
N ARG A 117 -17.36 0.32 -7.49
CA ARG A 117 -15.99 0.68 -7.09
C ARG A 117 -15.92 1.87 -6.15
N HIS A 118 -17.03 2.59 -5.96
CA HIS A 118 -17.06 3.77 -5.09
C HIS A 118 -17.04 3.37 -3.61
N HIS A 119 -17.36 2.10 -3.31
CA HIS A 119 -17.27 1.54 -1.98
C HIS A 119 -15.90 0.90 -1.75
N SER A 120 -15.24 1.26 -0.64
CA SER A 120 -14.04 0.55 -0.17
C SER A 120 -14.18 0.20 1.31
N PHE A 121 -14.07 -1.10 1.62
CA PHE A 121 -13.93 -1.61 2.98
C PHE A 121 -12.56 -1.27 3.55
N THR A 122 -11.49 -1.44 2.77
CA THR A 122 -10.11 -1.13 3.23
C THR A 122 -9.94 0.36 3.57
N ALA A 123 -10.63 1.27 2.88
CA ALA A 123 -10.64 2.70 3.21
C ALA A 123 -11.07 2.98 4.65
N LYS A 124 -12.05 2.22 5.17
CA LYS A 124 -12.59 2.40 6.52
C LYS A 124 -11.63 1.95 7.62
N ALA A 125 -10.68 1.09 7.29
CA ALA A 125 -9.63 0.62 8.19
C ALA A 125 -8.33 1.44 8.07
N ALA A 126 -8.18 2.24 7.02
CA ALA A 126 -7.04 3.13 6.80
C ALA A 126 -7.30 4.53 7.41
N PHE A 127 -6.24 5.22 7.85
CA PHE A 127 -6.38 6.60 8.32
C PHE A 127 -6.43 7.62 7.19
N ALA A 128 -5.98 7.23 5.99
CA ALA A 128 -6.02 8.01 4.77
C ALA A 128 -6.20 7.08 3.57
N SER A 129 -6.83 7.58 2.51
CA SER A 129 -6.98 6.89 1.23
C SER A 129 -6.64 7.86 0.10
N LEU A 130 -5.84 7.40 -0.87
CA LEU A 130 -5.43 8.16 -2.05
C LEU A 130 -5.90 7.41 -3.30
N CYS A 131 -6.49 8.11 -4.27
CA CYS A 131 -6.86 7.53 -5.55
C CYS A 131 -6.57 8.47 -6.72
N GLY A 132 -6.20 7.91 -7.88
CA GLY A 132 -6.08 8.66 -9.13
C GLY A 132 -4.77 9.41 -9.35
N PHE A 133 -3.76 9.20 -8.50
CA PHE A 133 -2.42 9.78 -8.66
C PHE A 133 -1.48 8.86 -9.46
N GLY A 134 -1.98 7.79 -10.07
CA GLY A 134 -1.11 6.79 -10.69
C GLY A 134 -0.21 6.12 -9.65
N ILE A 135 1.01 5.75 -10.07
CA ILE A 135 2.00 5.16 -9.15
C ILE A 135 2.52 6.17 -8.11
N ASP A 136 2.45 7.48 -8.39
CA ASP A 136 2.86 8.53 -7.45
C ASP A 136 2.00 8.53 -6.17
N GLY A 137 0.80 7.94 -6.22
CA GLY A 137 -0.01 7.69 -5.03
C GLY A 137 0.75 6.93 -3.95
N TYR A 138 1.64 6.01 -4.30
CA TYR A 138 2.48 5.28 -3.33
C TYR A 138 3.50 6.20 -2.67
N ARG A 139 4.15 7.08 -3.42
CA ARG A 139 5.10 8.06 -2.88
C ARG A 139 4.42 9.00 -1.89
N LEU A 140 3.23 9.49 -2.25
CA LEU A 140 2.40 10.34 -1.39
C LEU A 140 1.97 9.59 -0.11
N ALA A 141 1.54 8.33 -0.26
CA ALA A 141 1.12 7.49 0.87
C ALA A 141 2.27 7.24 1.86
N ILE A 142 3.47 6.90 1.37
CA ILE A 142 4.65 6.69 2.20
C ILE A 142 5.05 7.98 2.93
N SER A 143 5.03 9.12 2.23
CA SER A 143 5.34 10.41 2.84
C SER A 143 4.34 10.78 3.95
N GLY A 144 3.05 10.58 3.70
CA GLY A 144 2.00 10.81 4.70
C GLY A 144 2.08 9.86 5.89
N LEU A 145 2.39 8.58 5.64
CA LEU A 145 2.64 7.58 6.68
C LEU A 145 3.85 7.95 7.52
N ALA A 146 4.98 8.33 6.90
CA ALA A 146 6.19 8.76 7.58
C ALA A 146 5.91 9.94 8.53
N ALA A 147 5.18 10.95 8.05
CA ALA A 147 4.75 12.07 8.87
C ALA A 147 3.85 11.61 10.04
N ARG A 148 2.91 10.70 9.80
CA ARG A 148 1.99 10.15 10.82
C ARG A 148 2.71 9.41 11.95
N ILE A 149 3.84 8.77 11.66
CA ILE A 149 4.66 8.01 12.63
C ILE A 149 5.85 8.82 13.17
N GLY A 150 6.02 10.08 12.73
CA GLY A 150 7.10 10.96 13.17
C GLY A 150 8.46 10.68 12.55
N ALA A 151 8.53 9.89 11.47
CA ALA A 151 9.75 9.69 10.69
C ALA A 151 10.04 10.95 9.86
N LYS A 152 11.24 11.51 10.01
CA LYS A 152 11.66 12.72 9.30
C LYS A 152 12.48 12.36 8.08
N ALA A 153 12.35 13.15 7.02
CA ALA A 153 13.19 13.00 5.84
C ALA A 153 14.67 13.21 6.23
N THR A 154 15.53 12.30 5.80
CA THR A 154 16.98 12.48 5.84
C THR A 154 17.35 13.44 4.71
N ALA A 155 17.78 14.65 5.10
CA ALA A 155 18.22 15.69 4.18
C ALA A 155 19.43 15.26 3.33
#